data_AF-A0A5J4U3Q5-F1
#
_entry.id   AF-A0A5J4U3Q5-F1
#
_cell.length_a   1.000
_cell.length_b   1.000
_cell.length_c   1.000
_cell.angle_alpha   90.00
_cell.angle_beta   90.00
_cell.angle_gamma   90.00
#
_symmetry.space_group_name_H-M   'P 1'
#
loop_
_entity.id
_entity.type
_entity.pdbx_description
1 polymer ?
#
loop_
_entity_poly.entity_id
_entity_poly.type
_entity_poly.pdbx_seq_one_letter_code
_entity_poly.pdbx_strand_id
1 'polypeptide(L)'
;MQQRIQSKIEGNSGGEQFSKITMNSSYGSDGMNQEHFSDIKLCDIHETFRKHLNGRFKSDRKLADNLYAVEFEQQKFNCKTCLQEAFAVLDCAKYWFMNFYYNFLTPMIDMNRVHLIYCDTDSMMLAVAGDPKQNYKQGFSAIIKDKEFYDSNFQKLFPKPKQVITNESQPQLTKIVDEGQRKLKIKELQIQDEKKPLGVAYEHCGSTLIALAPKNYWLRQEFDKKDPIVVKLKGMSLKMNPQINKDAYENNIKKRDYSQRKEYFVKITY
;
A
#
# COMPACT_ATOMS: atom_id res chain seq x y z
N MET A 1 -5.42 14.34 -6.81
CA MET A 1 -5.63 14.26 -5.35
C MET A 1 -7.02 14.75 -4.92
N GLN A 2 -7.49 15.93 -5.32
CA GLN A 2 -8.81 16.45 -4.92
C GLN A 2 -10.00 15.54 -5.32
N GLN A 3 -9.99 14.99 -6.54
CA GLN A 3 -11.03 14.03 -6.97
C GLN A 3 -11.08 12.79 -6.07
N ARG A 4 -9.92 12.28 -5.62
CA ARG A 4 -9.85 11.14 -4.68
C ARG A 4 -10.47 11.49 -3.33
N ILE A 5 -10.22 12.68 -2.82
CA ILE A 5 -10.79 13.18 -1.55
C ILE A 5 -12.32 13.29 -1.71
N GLN A 6 -12.79 13.85 -2.81
CA GLN A 6 -14.21 13.99 -3.10
C GLN A 6 -14.91 12.62 -3.15
N SER A 7 -14.35 11.65 -3.88
CA SER A 7 -14.92 10.29 -3.93
C SER A 7 -15.00 9.64 -2.55
N LYS A 8 -14.03 9.87 -1.66
CA LYS A 8 -14.11 9.40 -0.27
C LYS A 8 -15.20 10.07 0.55
N ILE A 9 -15.42 11.37 0.35
CA ILE A 9 -16.47 12.12 1.04
C ILE A 9 -17.83 11.54 0.68
N GLU A 10 -18.04 11.28 -0.62
CA GLU A 10 -19.25 10.72 -1.22
C GLU A 10 -19.43 9.21 -0.95
N GLY A 11 -18.40 8.53 -0.44
CA GLY A 11 -18.44 7.07 -0.25
C GLY A 11 -18.32 6.26 -1.54
N ASN A 12 -17.87 6.89 -2.64
CA ASN A 12 -17.63 6.26 -3.93
C ASN A 12 -16.28 5.52 -3.93
N SER A 13 -16.31 4.24 -3.54
CA SER A 13 -15.13 3.37 -3.49
C SER A 13 -14.48 3.17 -4.88
N GLY A 14 -15.28 3.06 -5.94
CA GLY A 14 -14.79 2.94 -7.31
C GLY A 14 -14.06 4.19 -7.79
N GLY A 15 -14.61 5.37 -7.52
CA GLY A 15 -13.98 6.66 -7.82
C GLY A 15 -12.69 6.90 -7.04
N GLU A 16 -12.64 6.48 -5.76
CA GLU A 16 -11.42 6.52 -4.97
C GLU A 16 -10.34 5.62 -5.60
N GLN A 17 -10.68 4.38 -5.93
CA GLN A 17 -9.75 3.41 -6.51
C GLN A 17 -9.26 3.85 -7.89
N PHE A 18 -10.15 4.34 -8.75
CA PHE A 18 -9.80 4.90 -10.05
C PHE A 18 -8.82 6.06 -9.90
N SER A 19 -9.13 7.04 -9.05
CA SER A 19 -8.25 8.19 -8.80
C SER A 19 -6.87 7.77 -8.29
N LYS A 20 -6.81 6.74 -7.42
CA LYS A 20 -5.53 6.18 -6.94
C LYS A 20 -4.74 5.53 -8.08
N ILE A 21 -5.39 4.72 -8.92
CA ILE A 21 -4.75 4.04 -10.04
C ILE A 21 -4.21 5.06 -11.04
N THR A 22 -5.00 6.06 -11.42
CA THR A 22 -4.58 7.10 -12.36
C THR A 22 -3.36 7.87 -11.88
N MET A 23 -3.28 8.19 -10.58
CA MET A 23 -2.10 8.84 -9.99
C MET A 23 -0.87 7.92 -9.99
N ASN A 24 -1.06 6.61 -9.80
CA ASN A 24 0.04 5.65 -9.79
C ASN A 24 0.44 5.20 -11.21
N SER A 25 -0.44 5.29 -12.21
CA SER A 25 -0.14 4.81 -13.56
C SER A 25 0.80 5.73 -14.33
N SER A 26 0.88 7.02 -13.98
CA SER A 26 1.77 7.96 -14.65
C SER A 26 3.23 7.50 -14.59
N TYR A 27 3.77 7.26 -13.38
CA TYR A 27 5.17 6.80 -13.22
C TYR A 27 5.42 5.46 -13.94
N GLY A 28 4.44 4.56 -13.90
CA GLY A 28 4.55 3.25 -14.53
C GLY A 28 4.57 3.34 -16.06
N SER A 29 3.97 4.39 -16.61
CA SER A 29 3.97 4.67 -18.05
C SER A 29 5.32 5.24 -18.49
N ASP A 30 5.92 6.11 -17.67
CA ASP A 30 7.24 6.71 -17.95
C ASP A 30 8.37 5.67 -17.87
N GLY A 31 8.21 4.66 -17.01
CA GLY A 31 9.16 3.54 -16.87
C GLY A 31 8.85 2.31 -17.73
N MET A 32 7.87 2.41 -18.64
CA MET A 32 7.43 1.26 -19.43
C MET A 32 8.48 0.88 -20.48
N ASN A 33 8.88 -0.39 -20.50
CA ASN A 33 9.65 -0.90 -21.62
C ASN A 33 8.77 -0.88 -22.88
N GLN A 34 9.17 -0.11 -23.90
CA GLN A 34 8.49 -0.03 -25.18
C GLN A 34 9.06 -1.01 -26.23
N GLU A 35 10.06 -1.82 -25.85
CA GLU A 35 10.60 -2.87 -26.72
C GLU A 35 9.51 -3.88 -27.10
N HIS A 36 9.71 -4.52 -28.26
CA HIS A 36 8.68 -5.23 -29.01
C HIS A 36 8.08 -6.46 -28.28
N PHE A 37 6.99 -6.26 -27.56
CA PHE A 37 6.12 -7.35 -27.09
C PHE A 37 5.16 -7.83 -28.20
N SER A 38 5.37 -9.00 -28.78
CA SER A 38 4.37 -9.60 -29.68
C SER A 38 3.06 -9.89 -28.92
N ASP A 39 1.94 -9.33 -29.38
CA ASP A 39 0.60 -9.70 -28.89
C ASP A 39 0.17 -10.98 -29.62
N ILE A 40 0.29 -12.12 -28.95
CA ILE A 40 -0.03 -13.44 -29.51
C ILE A 40 -1.19 -14.05 -28.72
N LYS A 41 -2.22 -14.50 -29.43
CA LYS A 41 -3.33 -15.26 -28.85
C LYS A 41 -3.36 -16.67 -29.38
N LEU A 42 -3.58 -17.62 -28.47
CA LEU A 42 -3.85 -19.00 -28.83
C LEU A 42 -5.34 -19.14 -29.13
N CYS A 43 -5.66 -19.61 -30.32
CA CYS A 43 -7.03 -19.70 -30.83
C CYS A 43 -7.28 -21.06 -31.50
N ASP A 44 -8.52 -21.52 -31.43
CA ASP A 44 -9.01 -22.60 -32.29
C ASP A 44 -9.23 -22.08 -33.73
N ILE A 45 -9.62 -22.96 -34.64
CA ILE A 45 -9.81 -22.60 -36.06
C ILE A 45 -10.89 -21.50 -36.27
N HIS A 46 -11.96 -21.51 -35.48
CA HIS A 46 -13.08 -20.56 -35.64
C HIS A 46 -12.74 -19.20 -35.06
N GLU A 47 -12.10 -19.15 -33.90
CA GLU A 47 -11.59 -17.91 -33.32
C GLU A 47 -10.49 -17.32 -34.19
N THR A 48 -9.59 -18.14 -34.74
CA THR A 48 -8.54 -17.68 -35.66
C THR A 48 -9.15 -16.94 -36.86
N PHE A 49 -10.17 -17.54 -37.50
CA PHE A 49 -10.90 -16.87 -38.58
C PHE A 49 -11.51 -15.53 -38.15
N ARG A 50 -12.12 -15.46 -36.96
CA ARG A 50 -12.64 -14.20 -36.41
C ARG A 50 -11.53 -13.17 -36.15
N LYS A 51 -10.35 -13.61 -35.70
CA LYS A 51 -9.21 -12.73 -35.43
C LYS A 51 -8.56 -12.19 -36.71
N HIS A 52 -8.63 -12.92 -37.83
CA HIS A 52 -8.18 -12.40 -39.13
C HIS A 52 -8.94 -11.16 -39.57
N LEU A 53 -10.21 -11.02 -39.15
CA LEU A 53 -11.03 -9.83 -39.41
C LEU A 53 -10.69 -8.64 -38.50
N ASN A 54 -9.77 -8.81 -37.54
CA ASN A 54 -9.33 -7.72 -36.69
C ASN A 54 -8.37 -6.81 -37.47
N GLY A 55 -8.60 -5.50 -37.46
CA GLY A 55 -7.72 -4.53 -38.15
C GLY A 55 -6.28 -4.46 -37.64
N ARG A 56 -5.95 -5.18 -36.57
CA ARG A 56 -4.58 -5.34 -36.05
C ARG A 56 -3.98 -6.71 -36.36
N PHE A 57 -4.63 -7.57 -37.13
CA PHE A 57 -4.06 -8.87 -37.46
C PHE A 57 -2.72 -8.70 -38.20
N LYS A 58 -1.70 -9.45 -37.76
CA LYS A 58 -0.35 -9.40 -38.35
C LYS A 58 0.01 -10.72 -39.03
N SER A 59 -0.08 -11.83 -38.31
CA SER A 59 0.21 -13.16 -38.84
C SER A 59 -0.42 -14.25 -37.98
N ASP A 60 -0.52 -15.48 -38.48
CA ASP A 60 -0.85 -16.65 -37.68
C ASP A 60 0.13 -17.80 -37.92
N ARG A 61 0.20 -18.70 -36.95
CA ARG A 61 1.01 -19.93 -37.01
C ARG A 61 0.23 -21.10 -36.44
N LYS A 62 -0.02 -22.13 -37.26
CA LYS A 62 -0.58 -23.39 -36.78
C LYS A 62 0.42 -24.07 -35.82
N LEU A 63 -0.03 -24.41 -34.62
CA LEU A 63 0.73 -25.14 -33.61
C LEU A 63 0.27 -26.60 -33.48
N ALA A 64 -1.03 -26.86 -33.66
CA ALA A 64 -1.65 -28.18 -33.71
C ALA A 64 -2.96 -28.14 -34.52
N ASP A 65 -3.67 -29.27 -34.65
CA ASP A 65 -4.84 -29.38 -35.54
C ASP A 65 -5.97 -28.39 -35.25
N ASN A 66 -6.17 -28.01 -33.99
CA ASN A 66 -7.14 -26.99 -33.61
C ASN A 66 -6.52 -25.94 -32.68
N LEU A 67 -5.24 -25.60 -32.93
CA LEU A 67 -4.52 -24.61 -32.13
C LEU A 67 -3.61 -23.77 -33.02
N TYR A 68 -3.86 -22.48 -33.04
CA TYR A 68 -3.14 -21.48 -33.80
C TYR A 68 -2.64 -20.38 -32.86
N ALA A 69 -1.44 -19.89 -33.11
CA ALA A 69 -0.92 -18.66 -32.50
C ALA A 69 -1.15 -17.50 -33.47
N VAL A 70 -2.07 -16.61 -33.14
CA VAL A 70 -2.40 -15.41 -33.94
C VAL A 70 -1.68 -14.22 -33.34
N GLU A 71 -0.79 -13.59 -34.12
CA GLU A 71 -0.06 -12.38 -33.78
C GLU A 71 -0.81 -11.13 -34.26
N PHE A 72 -0.83 -10.09 -33.41
CA PHE A 72 -1.40 -8.79 -33.72
C PHE A 72 -0.32 -7.69 -33.76
N GLU A 73 -0.54 -6.69 -34.60
CA GLU A 73 0.17 -5.43 -34.56
C GLU A 73 -0.08 -4.71 -33.24
N GLN A 74 1.00 -4.24 -32.63
CA GLN A 74 0.92 -3.46 -31.40
C GLN A 74 0.27 -2.09 -31.69
N GLN A 75 -0.69 -1.71 -30.85
CA GLN A 75 -1.14 -0.32 -30.80
C GLN A 75 -0.03 0.53 -30.18
N LYS A 76 0.56 1.42 -30.99
CA LYS A 76 1.58 2.35 -30.52
C LYS A 76 0.91 3.62 -30.00
N PHE A 77 1.13 3.91 -28.73
CA PHE A 77 0.89 5.24 -28.16
C PHE A 77 2.25 5.87 -27.90
N ASN A 78 2.49 7.05 -28.49
CA ASN A 78 3.79 7.72 -28.37
C ASN A 78 3.84 8.50 -27.05
N CYS A 79 4.29 7.88 -25.97
CA CYS A 79 4.68 8.59 -24.75
C CYS A 79 6.17 8.93 -24.84
N LYS A 80 6.48 10.22 -24.99
CA LYS A 80 7.84 10.75 -25.11
C LYS A 80 8.48 11.10 -23.76
N THR A 81 8.00 10.54 -22.66
CA THR A 81 8.59 10.83 -21.35
C THR A 81 9.94 10.13 -21.23
N CYS A 82 10.92 10.80 -20.64
CA CYS A 82 12.26 10.27 -20.53
C CYS A 82 12.34 9.27 -19.36
N LEU A 83 12.98 8.11 -19.58
CA LEU A 83 13.11 7.04 -18.57
C LEU A 83 13.73 7.54 -17.24
N GLN A 84 14.51 8.62 -17.31
CA GLN A 84 15.11 9.32 -16.19
C GLN A 84 14.06 9.83 -15.19
N GLU A 85 12.87 10.22 -15.65
CA GLU A 85 11.78 10.63 -14.75
C GLU A 85 11.31 9.47 -13.88
N ALA A 86 11.15 8.27 -14.45
CA ALA A 86 10.79 7.08 -13.69
C ALA A 86 11.87 6.70 -12.66
N PHE A 87 13.15 6.78 -13.04
CA PHE A 87 14.26 6.57 -12.10
C PHE A 87 14.27 7.60 -10.97
N ALA A 88 14.10 8.89 -11.29
CA ALA A 88 14.06 9.96 -10.30
C ALA A 88 12.90 9.77 -9.30
N VAL A 89 11.72 9.36 -9.76
CA VAL A 89 10.58 9.04 -8.87
C VAL A 89 10.93 7.90 -7.92
N LEU A 90 11.55 6.82 -8.40
CA LEU A 90 11.96 5.69 -7.57
C LEU A 90 13.03 6.06 -6.54
N ASP A 91 13.99 6.90 -6.92
CA ASP A 91 15.05 7.34 -6.01
C ASP A 91 14.54 8.34 -4.97
N CYS A 92 13.65 9.25 -5.35
CA CYS A 92 12.94 10.11 -4.40
C CYS A 92 12.12 9.30 -3.39
N ALA A 93 11.44 8.22 -3.82
CA ALA A 93 10.70 7.33 -2.93
C ALA A 93 11.62 6.62 -1.92
N LYS A 94 12.77 6.09 -2.37
CA LYS A 94 13.77 5.48 -1.47
C LYS A 94 14.37 6.51 -0.51
N TYR A 95 14.70 7.70 -1.00
CA TYR A 95 15.22 8.79 -0.18
C TYR A 95 14.21 9.17 0.90
N TRP A 96 12.94 9.31 0.56
CA TRP A 96 11.87 9.61 1.52
C TRP A 96 11.78 8.55 2.61
N PHE A 97 11.82 7.27 2.23
CA PHE A 97 11.85 6.17 3.19
C PHE A 97 13.04 6.26 4.15
N MET A 98 14.25 6.42 3.61
CA MET A 98 15.46 6.50 4.43
C MET A 98 15.44 7.73 5.35
N ASN A 99 14.98 8.86 4.84
CA ASN A 99 14.82 10.09 5.61
C ASN A 99 13.80 9.90 6.73
N PHE A 100 12.66 9.27 6.47
CA PHE A 100 11.67 8.97 7.50
C PHE A 100 12.23 8.01 8.56
N TYR A 101 12.94 6.96 8.16
CA TYR A 101 13.49 5.99 9.10
C TYR A 101 14.63 6.58 9.96
N TYR A 102 15.64 7.19 9.33
CA TYR A 102 16.83 7.66 10.03
C TYR A 102 16.68 9.04 10.65
N ASN A 103 15.97 9.97 9.99
CA ASN A 103 15.89 11.36 10.48
C ASN A 103 14.60 11.66 11.25
N PHE A 104 13.58 10.80 11.16
CA PHE A 104 12.34 10.97 11.93
C PHE A 104 12.13 9.87 12.97
N LEU A 105 12.13 8.58 12.61
CA LEU A 105 11.87 7.50 13.57
C LEU A 105 13.02 7.33 14.57
N THR A 106 14.26 7.21 14.08
CA THR A 106 15.43 6.93 14.94
C THR A 106 15.66 7.97 16.05
N PRO A 107 15.45 9.29 15.84
CA PRO A 107 15.52 10.27 16.92
C PRO A 107 14.31 10.21 17.86
N MET A 108 13.12 9.90 17.33
CA MET A 108 11.85 9.93 18.06
C MET A 108 11.69 8.76 19.03
N ILE A 109 12.10 7.54 18.66
CA ILE A 109 11.83 6.30 19.41
C ILE A 109 13.10 5.57 19.83
N ASP A 110 13.00 4.80 20.91
CA ASP A 110 14.07 3.94 21.40
C ASP A 110 14.25 2.72 20.48
N MET A 111 15.30 2.76 19.67
CA MET A 111 15.63 1.69 18.72
C MET A 111 16.05 0.38 19.39
N ASN A 112 16.32 0.34 20.71
CA ASN A 112 16.50 -0.92 21.44
C ASN A 112 15.17 -1.64 21.71
N ARG A 113 14.05 -0.93 21.57
CA ARG A 113 12.69 -1.44 21.80
C ARG A 113 11.88 -1.55 20.51
N VAL A 114 12.52 -1.34 19.36
CA VAL A 114 11.90 -1.47 18.04
C VAL A 114 12.79 -2.24 17.08
N HIS A 115 12.19 -3.15 16.33
CA HIS A 115 12.89 -3.89 15.28
C HIS A 115 12.14 -3.81 13.95
N LEU A 116 12.84 -3.46 12.87
CA LEU A 116 12.27 -3.48 11.52
C LEU A 116 12.23 -4.92 11.00
N ILE A 117 11.02 -5.49 10.90
CA ILE A 117 10.83 -6.88 10.48
C ILE A 117 10.74 -6.99 8.96
N TYR A 118 10.01 -6.07 8.33
CA TYR A 118 9.70 -6.15 6.91
C TYR A 118 9.49 -4.76 6.30
N CYS A 119 9.89 -4.59 5.04
CA CYS A 119 9.68 -3.38 4.26
C CYS A 119 9.30 -3.74 2.82
N ASP A 120 8.34 -3.02 2.24
CA ASP A 120 7.97 -3.14 0.82
C ASP A 120 7.47 -1.80 0.27
N THR A 121 8.22 -1.26 -0.70
CA THR A 121 7.94 -0.08 -1.53
C THR A 121 7.58 1.20 -0.76
N ASP A 122 6.39 1.23 -0.16
CA ASP A 122 5.76 2.36 0.54
C ASP A 122 5.34 1.98 1.97
N SER A 123 5.75 0.82 2.48
CA SER A 123 5.34 0.35 3.82
C SER A 123 6.46 -0.31 4.61
N MET A 124 6.39 -0.17 5.94
CA MET A 124 7.27 -0.82 6.90
C MET A 124 6.47 -1.51 8.00
N MET A 125 7.01 -2.61 8.52
CA MET A 125 6.45 -3.35 9.63
C MET A 125 7.49 -3.42 10.75
N LEU A 126 7.13 -2.85 11.90
CA LEU A 126 8.00 -2.69 13.06
C LEU A 126 7.48 -3.57 14.19
N ALA A 127 8.31 -4.42 14.78
CA ALA A 127 8.05 -4.99 16.10
C ALA A 127 8.34 -3.94 17.17
N VAL A 128 7.42 -3.79 18.12
CA VAL A 128 7.50 -2.79 19.18
C VAL A 128 7.37 -3.49 20.54
N ALA A 129 8.39 -3.31 21.38
CA ALA A 129 8.40 -3.72 22.77
C ALA A 129 7.79 -2.61 23.65
N GLY A 130 6.47 -2.43 23.56
CA GLY A 130 5.74 -1.43 24.34
C GLY A 130 5.63 -1.74 25.84
N ASP A 131 4.79 -1.00 26.55
CA ASP A 131 4.44 -1.23 27.95
C ASP A 131 3.45 -2.40 28.08
N PRO A 132 3.80 -3.49 28.80
CA PRO A 132 2.90 -4.63 29.03
C PRO A 132 1.62 -4.28 29.78
N LYS A 133 1.59 -3.14 30.49
CA LYS A 133 0.40 -2.66 31.23
C LYS A 133 -0.60 -1.93 30.33
N GLN A 134 -0.17 -1.51 29.14
CA GLN A 134 -0.99 -0.78 28.19
C GLN A 134 -1.41 -1.70 27.04
N ASN A 135 -2.55 -1.38 26.43
CA ASN A 135 -3.00 -2.11 25.24
C ASN A 135 -2.27 -1.63 23.98
N TYR A 136 -2.56 -2.26 22.84
CA TYR A 136 -1.93 -1.99 21.54
C TYR A 136 -2.11 -0.54 21.03
N LYS A 137 -3.09 0.22 21.55
CA LYS A 137 -3.32 1.62 21.15
C LYS A 137 -2.22 2.57 21.62
N GLN A 138 -1.31 2.10 22.48
CA GLN A 138 -0.13 2.86 22.87
C GLN A 138 0.74 3.23 21.65
N GLY A 139 0.74 2.44 20.57
CA GLY A 139 1.51 2.76 19.37
C GLY A 139 3.00 2.93 19.70
N PHE A 140 3.53 4.15 19.55
CA PHE A 140 4.91 4.49 19.91
C PHE A 140 5.04 5.16 21.28
N SER A 141 3.94 5.50 21.97
CA SER A 141 3.97 6.37 23.15
C SER A 141 4.86 5.85 24.28
N ALA A 142 4.89 4.53 24.50
CA ALA A 142 5.66 3.89 25.56
C ALA A 142 7.16 3.76 25.28
N ILE A 143 7.59 4.10 24.06
CA ILE A 143 8.97 3.95 23.58
C ILE A 143 9.53 5.24 23.00
N ILE A 144 8.88 6.38 23.25
CA ILE A 144 9.39 7.70 22.87
C ILE A 144 10.70 7.93 23.60
N LYS A 145 11.76 8.23 22.85
CA LYS A 145 13.08 8.58 23.38
C LYS A 145 13.19 10.08 23.60
N ASP A 146 12.77 10.87 22.62
CA ASP A 146 12.80 12.34 22.66
C ASP A 146 11.37 12.87 22.56
N LYS A 147 10.87 13.36 23.71
CA LYS A 147 9.51 13.88 23.83
C LYS A 147 9.33 15.23 23.15
N GLU A 148 10.33 16.11 23.21
CA GLU A 148 10.25 17.42 22.57
C GLU A 148 10.21 17.28 21.04
N PHE A 149 11.04 16.38 20.50
CA PHE A 149 11.02 16.04 19.09
C PHE A 149 9.67 15.43 18.69
N TYR A 150 9.15 14.48 19.48
CA TYR A 150 7.85 13.86 19.23
C TYR A 150 6.73 14.91 19.20
N ASP A 151 6.60 15.73 20.24
CA ASP A 151 5.53 16.74 20.38
C ASP A 151 5.58 17.77 19.23
N SER A 152 6.79 18.11 18.77
CA SER A 152 7.01 19.08 17.70
C SER A 152 6.84 18.52 16.28
N ASN A 153 7.06 17.22 16.07
CA ASN A 153 7.16 16.65 14.71
C ASN A 153 6.15 15.56 14.39
N PHE A 154 5.61 14.83 15.38
CA PHE A 154 4.78 13.66 15.12
C PHE A 154 3.56 13.98 14.24
N GLN A 155 2.84 15.04 14.58
CA GLN A 155 1.64 15.48 13.85
C GLN A 155 1.93 16.11 12.48
N LYS A 156 3.19 16.41 12.16
CA LYS A 156 3.57 16.87 10.81
C LYS A 156 3.43 15.72 9.81
N LEU A 157 3.85 14.51 10.19
CA LEU A 157 3.82 13.33 9.33
C LEU A 157 2.60 12.45 9.56
N PHE A 158 2.23 12.16 10.80
CA PHE A 158 1.09 11.30 11.12
C PHE A 158 -0.24 12.05 11.08
N PRO A 159 -1.38 11.34 10.98
CA PRO A 159 -2.69 11.98 10.97
C PRO A 159 -3.00 12.58 12.34
N LYS A 160 -3.53 13.80 12.34
CA LYS A 160 -3.92 14.53 13.54
C LYS A 160 -5.25 14.00 14.08
N PRO A 161 -5.44 13.99 15.41
CA PRO A 161 -6.74 13.74 16.00
C PRO A 161 -7.78 14.78 15.52
N LYS A 162 -9.04 14.35 15.37
CA LYS A 162 -10.16 15.21 14.96
C LYS A 162 -10.24 16.51 15.76
N GLN A 163 -9.97 16.45 17.07
CA GLN A 163 -10.00 17.60 17.98
C GLN A 163 -8.98 18.67 17.56
N VAL A 164 -7.74 18.27 17.27
CA VAL A 164 -6.67 19.17 16.83
C VAL A 164 -7.05 19.86 15.52
N ILE A 165 -7.52 19.09 14.53
CA ILE A 165 -7.97 19.61 13.24
C ILE A 165 -9.11 20.63 13.41
N THR A 166 -10.07 20.31 14.29
CA THR A 166 -11.22 21.19 14.57
C THR A 166 -10.78 22.51 15.20
N ASN A 167 -9.86 22.45 16.16
CA ASN A 167 -9.34 23.63 16.85
C ASN A 167 -8.52 24.53 15.91
N GLU A 168 -7.61 23.94 15.12
CA GLU A 168 -6.80 24.68 14.13
C GLU A 168 -7.66 25.33 13.04
N SER A 169 -8.76 24.68 12.65
CA SER A 169 -9.66 25.14 11.58
C SER A 169 -10.86 25.94 12.09
N GLN A 170 -10.91 26.25 13.39
CA GLN A 170 -12.03 26.90 14.03
C GLN A 170 -12.45 28.22 13.36
N PRO A 171 -11.53 29.12 12.93
CA PRO A 171 -11.88 30.35 12.21
C PRO A 171 -12.61 30.11 10.87
N GLN A 172 -12.39 28.97 10.23
CA GLN A 172 -13.07 28.59 8.97
C GLN A 172 -14.41 27.94 9.27
N LEU A 173 -14.48 27.11 10.32
CA LEU A 173 -15.68 26.37 10.71
C LEU A 173 -16.76 27.26 11.32
N THR A 174 -16.39 28.36 12.00
CA THR A 174 -17.34 29.34 12.56
C THR A 174 -18.08 30.15 11.50
N LYS A 175 -17.52 30.28 10.29
CA LYS A 175 -18.16 30.96 9.15
C LYS A 175 -19.28 30.13 8.53
N ILE A 176 -19.29 28.82 8.75
CA ILE A 176 -20.30 27.91 8.22
C ILE A 176 -21.45 27.86 9.23
N VAL A 177 -22.58 28.46 8.87
CA VAL A 177 -23.78 28.51 9.73
C VAL A 177 -24.46 27.14 9.78
N ASP A 178 -24.54 26.44 8.65
CA ASP A 178 -25.18 25.14 8.54
C ASP A 178 -24.35 24.03 9.20
N GLU A 179 -24.98 23.28 10.10
CA GLU A 179 -24.31 22.21 10.86
C GLU A 179 -23.92 21.02 9.97
N GLY A 180 -24.73 20.71 8.94
CA GLY A 180 -24.46 19.64 7.98
C GLY A 180 -23.20 19.92 7.16
N GLN A 181 -23.11 21.14 6.60
CA GLN A 181 -21.94 21.62 5.88
C GLN A 181 -20.70 21.69 6.78
N ARG A 182 -20.85 22.10 8.05
CA ARG A 182 -19.73 22.12 8.99
C ARG A 182 -19.19 20.70 9.25
N LYS A 183 -20.08 19.71 9.46
CA LYS A 183 -19.69 18.30 9.62
C LYS A 183 -18.98 17.76 8.37
N LEU A 184 -19.48 18.10 7.18
CA LEU A 184 -18.87 17.71 5.92
C LEU A 184 -17.48 18.32 5.75
N LYS A 185 -17.31 19.59 6.12
CA LYS A 185 -16.01 20.28 6.06
C LYS A 185 -14.99 19.68 7.02
N ILE A 186 -15.40 19.33 8.24
CA ILE A 186 -14.52 18.62 9.19
C ILE A 186 -14.08 17.28 8.59
N LYS A 187 -15.01 16.50 8.00
CA LYS A 187 -14.70 15.23 7.35
C LYS A 187 -13.71 15.40 6.19
N GLU A 188 -13.89 16.43 5.36
CA GLU A 188 -12.95 16.78 4.29
C GLU A 188 -11.54 17.07 4.83
N LEU A 189 -11.43 17.90 5.86
CA LEU A 189 -10.15 18.25 6.49
C LEU A 189 -9.45 17.03 7.11
N GLN A 190 -10.21 16.14 7.74
CA GLN A 190 -9.68 14.86 8.25
C GLN A 190 -9.11 14.00 7.12
N ILE A 191 -9.84 13.85 6.01
CA ILE A 191 -9.38 13.08 4.86
C ILE A 191 -8.15 13.71 4.21
N GLN A 192 -8.10 15.05 4.14
CA GLN A 192 -6.94 15.79 3.62
C GLN A 192 -5.68 15.55 4.44
N ASP A 193 -5.78 15.62 5.77
CA ASP A 193 -4.63 15.37 6.64
C ASP A 193 -4.21 13.88 6.64
N GLU A 194 -5.17 12.94 6.62
CA GLU A 194 -4.88 11.49 6.46
C GLU A 194 -4.26 11.12 5.10
N LYS A 195 -4.45 11.96 4.08
CA LYS A 195 -4.00 11.72 2.70
C LYS A 195 -3.04 12.80 2.20
N LYS A 196 -2.43 13.54 3.12
CA LYS A 196 -1.44 14.56 2.79
C LYS A 196 -0.26 13.91 2.04
N PRO A 197 0.30 14.59 1.02
CA PRO A 197 1.48 14.10 0.33
C PRO A 197 2.61 13.81 1.34
N LEU A 198 3.29 12.69 1.18
CA LEU A 198 4.38 12.26 2.07
C LEU A 198 3.95 12.06 3.54
N GLY A 199 2.65 12.08 3.81
CA GLY A 199 2.08 11.78 5.11
C GLY A 199 2.17 10.29 5.40
N VAL A 200 2.34 9.98 6.67
CA VAL A 200 2.50 8.61 7.15
C VAL A 200 1.17 8.13 7.72
N ALA A 201 0.73 6.94 7.33
CA ALA A 201 -0.50 6.33 7.78
C ALA A 201 -0.21 5.09 8.65
N TYR A 202 -0.86 5.03 9.80
CA TYR A 202 -0.96 3.81 10.59
C TYR A 202 -1.98 2.88 9.94
N GLU A 203 -1.56 1.74 9.42
CA GLU A 203 -2.48 0.81 8.76
C GLU A 203 -2.99 -0.25 9.72
N HIS A 204 -2.08 -1.04 10.29
CA HIS A 204 -2.45 -2.22 11.06
C HIS A 204 -1.60 -2.35 12.32
N CYS A 205 -2.23 -2.89 13.37
CA CYS A 205 -1.59 -3.36 14.57
C CYS A 205 -1.91 -4.84 14.75
N GLY A 206 -0.95 -5.63 15.18
CA GLY A 206 -1.22 -7.04 15.45
C GLY A 206 -0.24 -7.68 16.41
N SER A 207 -0.58 -8.90 16.80
CA SER A 207 0.16 -9.68 17.80
C SER A 207 1.24 -10.55 17.16
N THR A 208 1.17 -10.84 15.86
CA THR A 208 2.14 -11.73 15.20
C THR A 208 2.35 -11.36 13.74
N LEU A 209 3.61 -11.26 13.34
CA LEU A 209 4.05 -11.14 11.96
C LEU A 209 5.07 -12.23 11.66
N ILE A 210 4.87 -12.92 10.54
CA ILE A 210 5.82 -13.91 10.00
C ILE A 210 6.11 -13.48 8.56
N ALA A 211 7.31 -12.96 8.31
CA ALA A 211 7.78 -12.64 6.97
C ALA A 211 8.79 -13.71 6.54
N LEU A 212 8.43 -14.55 5.56
CA LEU A 212 9.30 -15.64 5.09
C LEU A 212 10.21 -15.20 3.94
N ALA A 213 9.70 -14.34 3.06
CA ALA A 213 10.42 -13.82 1.90
C ALA A 213 9.79 -12.48 1.45
N PRO A 214 10.47 -11.70 0.59
CA PRO A 214 9.88 -10.51 -0.01
C PRO A 214 8.50 -10.81 -0.63
N LYS A 215 7.50 -10.02 -0.24
CA LYS A 215 6.09 -10.12 -0.65
C LYS A 215 5.38 -11.42 -0.25
N ASN A 216 5.98 -12.18 0.67
CA ASN A 216 5.45 -13.44 1.19
C ASN A 216 5.46 -13.40 2.72
N TYR A 217 4.33 -12.99 3.30
CA TYR A 217 4.21 -12.81 4.74
C TYR A 217 2.80 -13.09 5.24
N TRP A 218 2.72 -13.29 6.54
CA TRP A 218 1.51 -13.59 7.27
C TRP A 218 1.39 -12.68 8.49
N LEU A 219 0.19 -12.14 8.71
CA LEU A 219 -0.11 -11.19 9.79
C LEU A 219 -1.33 -11.66 10.57
N ARG A 220 -1.25 -11.55 11.89
CA ARG A 220 -2.36 -11.67 12.82
C ARG A 220 -2.70 -10.30 13.37
N GLN A 221 -3.76 -9.70 12.84
CA GLN A 221 -4.22 -8.35 13.17
C GLN A 221 -5.51 -8.42 14.00
N GLU A 222 -5.48 -9.16 15.10
CA GLU A 222 -6.61 -9.37 16.02
C GLU A 222 -7.20 -8.07 16.59
N PHE A 223 -6.43 -6.99 16.54
CA PHE A 223 -6.82 -5.67 16.99
C PHE A 223 -7.61 -4.87 15.93
N ASP A 224 -7.71 -5.40 14.70
CA ASP A 224 -8.40 -4.80 13.56
C ASP A 224 -9.70 -5.59 13.25
N LYS A 225 -10.82 -4.88 13.09
CA LYS A 225 -12.16 -5.47 13.16
C LYS A 225 -12.63 -6.21 11.90
N LYS A 226 -11.92 -6.09 10.77
CA LYS A 226 -12.40 -6.59 9.46
C LYS A 226 -11.88 -7.97 9.07
N ASP A 227 -10.58 -8.23 9.26
CA ASP A 227 -9.95 -9.50 8.87
C ASP A 227 -8.83 -9.81 9.87
N PRO A 228 -9.01 -10.70 10.85
CA PRO A 228 -8.01 -10.92 11.90
C PRO A 228 -6.72 -11.61 11.40
N ILE A 229 -6.75 -12.18 10.20
CA ILE A 229 -5.64 -12.91 9.60
C ILE A 229 -5.45 -12.47 8.15
N VAL A 230 -4.24 -12.06 7.79
CA VAL A 230 -3.88 -11.67 6.43
C VAL A 230 -2.71 -12.51 5.93
N VAL A 231 -2.89 -13.16 4.78
CA VAL A 231 -1.84 -13.90 4.07
C VAL A 231 -1.52 -13.13 2.78
N LYS A 232 -0.25 -12.84 2.55
CA LYS A 232 0.24 -12.27 1.28
C LYS A 232 1.24 -13.21 0.66
N LEU A 233 0.99 -13.58 -0.59
CA LEU A 233 1.84 -14.45 -1.40
C LEU A 233 1.98 -13.85 -2.79
N LYS A 234 3.22 -13.62 -3.23
CA LYS A 234 3.47 -13.13 -4.58
C LYS A 234 3.39 -14.29 -5.58
N GLY A 235 2.62 -14.10 -6.65
CA GLY A 235 2.54 -15.07 -7.74
C GLY A 235 1.64 -16.28 -7.48
N MET A 236 0.94 -16.33 -6.33
CA MET A 236 0.03 -17.43 -6.01
C MET A 236 -1.36 -16.92 -5.66
N SER A 237 -2.37 -17.60 -6.20
CA SER A 237 -3.76 -17.37 -5.80
C SER A 237 -4.10 -18.22 -4.58
N LEU A 238 -4.44 -17.58 -3.48
CA LEU A 238 -4.91 -18.28 -2.28
C LEU A 238 -6.21 -19.07 -2.53
N LYS A 239 -7.07 -18.57 -3.43
CA LYS A 239 -8.30 -19.29 -3.81
C LYS A 239 -8.01 -20.63 -4.49
N MET A 240 -6.92 -20.69 -5.26
CA MET A 240 -6.50 -21.93 -5.93
C MET A 240 -5.59 -22.80 -5.06
N ASN A 241 -5.13 -22.28 -3.92
CA ASN A 241 -4.18 -22.96 -3.03
C ASN A 241 -4.64 -22.91 -1.55
N PRO A 242 -5.82 -23.48 -1.23
CA PRO A 242 -6.39 -23.42 0.13
C PRO A 242 -5.54 -24.13 1.19
N GLN A 243 -4.64 -25.03 0.77
CA GLN A 243 -3.67 -25.70 1.65
C GLN A 243 -2.66 -24.72 2.26
N ILE A 244 -2.46 -23.55 1.65
CA ILE A 244 -1.58 -22.51 2.20
C ILE A 244 -2.38 -21.68 3.19
N ASN A 245 -2.45 -22.20 4.42
CA ASN A 245 -3.22 -21.64 5.51
C ASN A 245 -2.37 -21.49 6.78
N LYS A 246 -2.96 -20.91 7.83
CA LYS A 246 -2.30 -20.62 9.11
C LYS A 246 -1.58 -21.86 9.67
N ASP A 247 -2.23 -23.01 9.70
CA ASP A 247 -1.68 -24.21 10.32
C ASP A 247 -0.46 -24.69 9.54
N ALA A 248 -0.45 -24.55 8.21
CA ALA A 248 0.72 -24.83 7.40
C ALA A 248 1.91 -23.92 7.77
N TYR A 249 1.68 -22.62 8.02
CA TYR A 249 2.74 -21.71 8.48
C TYR A 249 3.25 -22.07 9.87
N GLU A 250 2.35 -22.23 10.85
CA GLU A 250 2.71 -22.53 12.24
C GLU A 250 3.40 -23.88 12.37
N ASN A 251 2.95 -24.91 11.65
CA ASN A 251 3.56 -26.24 11.69
C ASN A 251 4.96 -26.26 11.09
N ASN A 252 5.23 -25.47 10.05
CA ASN A 252 6.57 -25.35 9.49
C ASN A 252 7.54 -24.66 10.45
N ILE A 253 7.05 -23.71 11.25
CA ILE A 253 7.85 -23.00 12.24
C ILE A 253 8.07 -23.88 13.48
N LYS A 254 7.02 -24.50 14.03
CA LYS A 254 7.10 -25.35 15.24
C LYS A 254 8.05 -26.54 15.10
N LYS A 255 8.27 -27.04 13.88
CA LYS A 255 9.27 -28.10 13.60
C LYS A 255 10.72 -27.63 13.76
N ARG A 256 10.96 -26.33 13.92
CA ARG A 256 12.26 -25.70 14.12
C ARG A 256 12.18 -24.91 15.42
N ASP A 257 12.85 -25.36 16.47
CA ASP A 257 12.71 -24.86 17.84
C ASP A 257 13.05 -23.35 17.95
N TYR A 258 12.04 -22.47 18.00
CA TYR A 258 12.21 -21.00 18.08
C TYR A 258 11.53 -20.41 19.32
N SER A 259 12.24 -19.58 20.08
CA SER A 259 11.69 -18.86 21.24
C SER A 259 10.79 -17.70 20.81
N GLN A 260 9.57 -17.62 21.35
CA GLN A 260 8.65 -16.49 21.13
C GLN A 260 8.81 -15.43 22.24
N ARG A 261 9.03 -14.16 21.87
CA ARG A 261 8.95 -13.00 22.79
C ARG A 261 7.60 -12.30 22.62
N LYS A 262 7.05 -11.74 23.70
CA LYS A 262 5.78 -10.98 23.67
C LYS A 262 6.02 -9.57 23.12
N GLU A 263 5.80 -9.39 21.83
CA GLU A 263 5.88 -8.12 21.12
C GLU A 263 4.60 -7.92 20.29
N TYR A 264 4.26 -6.68 19.95
CA TYR A 264 3.26 -6.39 18.92
C TYR A 264 3.93 -5.77 17.71
N PHE A 265 3.34 -5.94 16.52
CA PHE A 265 3.83 -5.28 15.32
C PHE A 265 2.93 -4.11 14.93
N VAL A 266 3.54 -3.11 14.30
CA VAL A 266 2.90 -1.96 13.72
C VAL A 266 3.25 -1.89 12.25
N LYS A 267 2.24 -1.85 11.38
CA LYS A 267 2.41 -1.57 9.94
C LYS A 267 2.12 -0.10 9.66
N ILE A 268 3.07 0.53 8.98
CA ILE A 268 3.03 1.94 8.60
C ILE A 268 3.23 2.05 7.10
N THR A 269 2.50 2.95 6.46
CA THR A 269 2.63 3.28 5.04
C THR A 269 2.93 4.77 4.88
N TYR A 270 3.70 5.16 3.87
CA TYR A 270 4.08 6.54 3.58
C TYR A 270 3.76 6.95 2.14
#